data_AF-A0A5C7UJK4-F1
#
_entry.id   AF-A0A5C7UJK4-F1
#
_cell.length_a   1.000
_cell.length_b   1.000
_cell.length_c   1.000
_cell.angle_alpha   90.00
_cell.angle_beta   90.00
_cell.angle_gamma   90.00
#
_symmetry.space_group_name_H-M   'P 1'
#
loop_
_entity.id
_entity.type
_entity.pdbx_description
1 polymer ?
#
loop_
_entity_poly.entity_id
_entity_poly.type
_entity_poly.pdbx_seq_one_letter_code
_entity_poly.pdbx_strand_id
1 'polypeptide(L)'
;MKKTLISVAVLSIMTAPLSITSAQTQHSSTSLYGALDNGIRWSNKVGQDYLGNAKQSRLSMNGGGLSGSHLGFKGQEDLGQGASVIFKLEAGINLNTGESNSSSDSKIYGKKTESKSLFGREAYVGLGHQSLGYLTMGRQHTVSYDAIKDFDPSN
;
A
#
# COMPACT_ATOMS: atom_id res chain seq x y z
N MET A 1 13.36 15.98 40.47
CA MET A 1 12.85 14.64 40.84
C MET A 1 11.67 14.32 39.92
N LYS A 2 11.91 13.58 38.83
CA LYS A 2 10.90 13.30 37.79
C LYS A 2 10.29 11.92 38.08
N LYS A 3 8.98 11.86 38.28
CA LYS A 3 8.26 10.62 38.62
C LYS A 3 8.00 9.82 37.34
N THR A 4 8.63 8.66 37.23
CA THR A 4 8.45 7.65 36.19
C THR A 4 7.08 7.00 36.34
N LEU A 5 6.22 7.08 35.32
CA LEU A 5 5.01 6.28 35.22
C LEU A 5 5.24 5.21 34.15
N ILE A 6 5.45 3.98 34.62
CA ILE A 6 5.41 2.76 33.83
C ILE A 6 3.93 2.49 33.54
N SER A 7 3.52 2.46 32.27
CA SER A 7 2.19 1.97 31.89
C SER A 7 2.33 0.67 31.13
N VAL A 8 2.11 -0.44 31.85
CA VAL A 8 1.86 -1.76 31.30
C VAL A 8 0.37 -1.78 30.91
N ALA A 9 0.08 -1.97 29.63
CA ALA A 9 -1.27 -2.27 29.17
C ALA A 9 -1.24 -3.58 28.38
N VAL A 10 -1.32 -4.68 29.12
CA VAL A 10 -1.68 -6.00 28.62
C VAL A 10 -3.15 -6.23 28.96
N LEU A 11 -3.96 -6.46 27.90
CA LEU A 11 -5.22 -7.19 27.86
C LEU A 11 -6.51 -6.54 28.42
N SER A 12 -7.48 -6.26 27.54
CA SER A 12 -8.88 -6.64 27.77
C SER A 12 -9.74 -6.53 26.52
N ILE A 13 -10.50 -7.59 26.32
CA ILE A 13 -11.42 -7.93 25.24
C ILE A 13 -12.80 -7.32 25.57
N MET A 14 -13.42 -6.71 24.55
CA MET A 14 -14.87 -6.50 24.37
C MET A 14 -15.66 -5.58 25.34
N THR A 15 -16.43 -4.70 24.68
CA THR A 15 -17.66 -4.00 25.09
C THR A 15 -17.59 -2.73 25.98
N ALA A 16 -17.98 -1.61 25.32
CA ALA A 16 -18.61 -0.39 25.83
C ALA A 16 -17.74 0.73 26.44
N PRO A 17 -18.22 1.98 26.37
CA PRO A 17 -18.07 2.97 25.30
C PRO A 17 -16.79 3.83 25.47
N LEU A 18 -16.22 4.24 24.32
CA LEU A 18 -15.01 5.07 24.23
C LEU A 18 -15.16 6.37 25.01
N SER A 19 -14.58 6.42 26.21
CA SER A 19 -14.13 7.67 26.80
C SER A 19 -12.90 8.10 25.99
N ILE A 20 -13.09 9.04 25.08
CA ILE A 20 -11.99 9.73 24.38
C ILE A 20 -11.32 10.62 25.42
N THR A 21 -10.44 10.05 26.24
CA THR A 21 -9.35 10.82 26.83
C THR A 21 -8.50 11.25 25.65
N SER A 22 -8.63 12.53 25.28
CA SER A 22 -7.66 13.22 24.44
C SER A 22 -6.32 13.18 25.16
N ALA A 23 -5.55 12.12 24.94
CA ALA A 23 -4.13 12.14 25.20
C ALA A 23 -3.58 13.35 24.44
N GLN A 24 -2.85 14.22 25.13
CA GLN A 24 -2.13 15.34 24.50
C GLN A 24 -1.36 14.77 23.31
N THR A 25 -1.81 15.09 22.11
CA THR A 25 -1.28 14.50 20.88
C THR A 25 0.18 14.93 20.75
N GLN A 26 1.07 14.01 21.07
CA GLN A 26 2.40 14.05 20.48
C GLN A 26 2.26 14.06 18.96
N HIS A 27 3.24 14.67 18.29
CA HIS A 27 3.18 15.03 16.87
C HIS A 27 2.71 13.85 16.01
N SER A 28 1.43 13.88 15.63
CA SER A 28 0.78 12.88 14.80
C SER A 28 0.53 13.50 13.45
N SER A 29 1.08 12.88 12.41
CA SER A 29 0.92 13.35 11.03
C SER A 29 0.35 12.23 10.17
N THR A 30 -0.66 12.57 9.38
CA THR A 30 -1.20 11.69 8.34
C THR A 30 -1.13 12.45 7.02
N SER A 31 -0.68 11.76 5.98
CA SER A 31 -0.58 12.31 4.63
C SER A 31 -1.29 11.39 3.66
N LEU A 32 -2.17 11.98 2.86
CA LEU A 32 -2.69 11.39 1.64
C LEU A 32 -1.68 11.67 0.52
N TYR A 33 -1.28 10.64 -0.21
CA TYR A 33 -0.37 10.74 -1.33
C TYR A 33 -0.82 9.82 -2.46
N GLY A 34 -0.28 9.99 -3.65
CA GLY A 34 -0.56 9.11 -4.77
C GLY A 34 0.07 9.62 -6.06
N ALA A 35 -0.01 8.78 -7.09
CA ALA A 35 0.41 9.11 -8.44
C ALA A 35 -0.61 8.58 -9.43
N LEU A 36 -0.88 9.35 -10.48
CA LEU A 36 -1.78 8.98 -11.57
C LEU A 36 -0.96 8.99 -12.86
N ASP A 37 -0.89 7.83 -13.50
CA ASP A 37 -0.18 7.63 -14.76
C ASP A 37 -1.06 6.82 -15.71
N ASN A 38 -1.47 7.48 -16.79
CA ASN A 38 -2.17 6.89 -17.91
C ASN A 38 -1.60 7.45 -19.22
N GLY A 39 -1.55 6.61 -20.24
CA GLY A 39 -1.03 7.01 -21.54
C GLY A 39 -1.66 6.25 -22.69
N ILE A 40 -1.57 6.84 -23.88
CA ILE A 40 -1.92 6.16 -25.12
C ILE A 40 -0.69 5.41 -25.61
N ARG A 41 -0.83 4.10 -25.78
CA ARG A 41 0.20 3.21 -26.29
C ARG A 41 -0.23 2.65 -27.64
N TRP A 42 0.60 2.90 -28.64
CA TRP A 42 0.56 2.18 -29.91
C TRP A 42 1.58 1.03 -29.88
N SER A 43 1.17 -0.14 -30.33
CA SER A 43 1.99 -1.35 -30.34
C SER A 43 1.87 -2.03 -31.69
N ASN A 44 3.00 -2.41 -32.28
CA ASN A 44 3.05 -3.21 -33.51
C ASN A 44 3.30 -4.68 -33.21
N LYS A 45 3.04 -5.52 -34.21
CA LYS A 45 3.31 -6.96 -34.18
C LYS A 45 2.65 -7.65 -32.98
N VAL A 46 1.42 -7.26 -32.67
CA VAL A 46 0.67 -7.74 -31.49
C VAL A 46 0.13 -9.16 -31.64
N GLY A 47 0.39 -9.83 -32.77
CA GLY A 47 0.02 -11.23 -32.99
C GLY A 47 -1.44 -11.37 -33.39
N GLN A 48 -2.23 -12.05 -32.56
CA GLN A 48 -3.66 -12.26 -32.77
C GLN A 48 -4.49 -11.55 -31.69
N ASP A 49 -5.72 -11.17 -32.01
CA ASP A 49 -6.68 -10.67 -31.02
C ASP A 49 -7.33 -11.81 -30.21
N TYR A 50 -8.17 -11.46 -29.24
CA TYR A 50 -8.86 -12.44 -28.39
C TYR A 50 -9.79 -13.40 -29.16
N LEU A 51 -10.09 -13.12 -30.43
CA LEU A 51 -10.89 -13.95 -31.33
C LEU A 51 -10.02 -14.77 -32.31
N GLY A 52 -8.69 -14.69 -32.19
CA GLY A 52 -7.74 -15.41 -33.05
C GLY A 52 -7.47 -14.72 -34.40
N ASN A 53 -7.96 -13.50 -34.63
CA ASN A 53 -7.67 -12.78 -35.86
C ASN A 53 -6.29 -12.13 -35.78
N ALA A 54 -5.48 -12.26 -36.83
CA ALA A 54 -4.20 -11.58 -36.91
C ALA A 54 -4.38 -10.04 -36.82
N LYS A 55 -3.76 -9.41 -35.82
CA LYS A 55 -3.66 -7.96 -35.67
C LYS A 55 -2.20 -7.53 -35.83
N GLN A 56 -1.95 -6.70 -36.84
CA GLN A 56 -0.61 -6.14 -37.08
C GLN A 56 -0.25 -5.00 -36.11
N SER A 57 -1.25 -4.30 -35.57
CA SER A 57 -1.04 -3.23 -34.59
C SER A 57 -2.23 -3.07 -33.64
N ARG A 58 -2.00 -2.38 -32.52
CA ARG A 58 -2.99 -2.06 -31.49
C ARG A 58 -2.75 -0.65 -30.95
N LEU A 59 -3.79 0.15 -30.91
CA LEU A 59 -3.86 1.38 -30.12
C LEU A 59 -4.62 1.08 -28.83
N SER A 60 -4.08 1.46 -27.68
CA SER A 60 -4.68 1.19 -26.37
C SER A 60 -4.34 2.28 -25.38
N MET A 61 -5.25 2.58 -24.46
CA MET A 61 -4.98 3.39 -23.29
C MET A 61 -4.51 2.46 -22.17
N ASN A 62 -3.31 2.65 -21.64
CA ASN A 62 -2.76 1.85 -20.55
C ASN A 62 -2.15 2.75 -19.48
N GLY A 63 -2.46 2.45 -18.22
CA GLY A 63 -1.74 3.01 -17.07
C GLY A 63 -0.47 2.24 -16.75
N GLY A 64 0.43 2.85 -15.98
CA GLY A 64 1.66 2.22 -15.54
C GLY A 64 2.76 2.18 -16.61
N GLY A 65 2.92 3.27 -17.37
CA GLY A 65 4.02 3.40 -18.32
C GLY A 65 5.32 3.86 -17.66
N LEU A 66 5.19 4.73 -16.66
CA LEU A 66 6.25 5.28 -15.83
C LEU A 66 6.09 4.86 -14.38
N SER A 67 4.87 4.90 -13.83
CA SER A 67 4.62 4.47 -12.46
C SER A 67 3.23 3.85 -12.32
N GLY A 68 3.09 2.81 -11.51
CA GLY A 68 1.77 2.22 -11.27
C GLY A 68 0.85 3.24 -10.59
N SER A 69 -0.31 3.52 -11.18
CA SER A 69 -1.29 4.46 -10.58
C SER A 69 -1.76 3.98 -9.21
N HIS A 70 -1.69 4.85 -8.20
CA HIS A 70 -2.03 4.51 -6.82
C HIS A 70 -2.44 5.73 -5.98
N LEU A 71 -3.16 5.46 -4.90
CA LEU A 71 -3.55 6.39 -3.86
C LEU A 71 -3.27 5.73 -2.51
N GLY A 72 -2.65 6.46 -1.58
CA GLY A 72 -2.27 5.91 -0.29
C GLY A 72 -2.36 6.90 0.85
N PHE A 73 -2.49 6.35 2.04
CA PHE A 73 -2.41 7.04 3.31
C PHE A 73 -1.19 6.53 4.04
N LYS A 74 -0.35 7.45 4.52
CA LYS A 74 0.73 7.12 5.44
C LYS A 74 0.66 8.04 6.64
N GLY A 75 1.05 7.53 7.80
CA GLY A 75 1.13 8.35 8.98
C GLY A 75 2.19 7.87 9.95
N GLN A 76 2.56 8.79 10.81
CA GLN A 76 3.49 8.56 11.91
C GLN A 76 2.97 9.28 13.16
N GLU A 77 2.91 8.53 14.26
CA GLU A 77 2.60 9.02 15.59
C GLU A 77 3.86 8.90 16.45
N ASP A 78 4.33 10.03 16.97
CA ASP A 78 5.42 10.07 17.95
C ASP A 78 4.90 9.62 19.32
N LEU A 79 5.48 8.56 19.89
CA LEU A 79 5.18 8.08 21.24
C LEU A 79 6.13 8.67 22.31
N GLY A 80 7.01 9.56 21.88
CA GLY A 80 8.01 10.22 22.72
C GLY A 80 9.26 9.40 22.91
N GLN A 81 10.31 10.09 23.39
CA GLN A 81 11.62 9.50 23.68
C GLN A 81 12.24 8.75 22.49
N GLY A 82 11.87 9.10 21.26
CA GLY A 82 12.39 8.48 20.03
C GLY A 82 11.61 7.25 19.55
N ALA A 83 10.54 6.84 20.26
CA ALA A 83 9.63 5.78 19.84
C ALA A 83 8.50 6.34 18.96
N SER A 84 8.07 5.58 17.97
CA SER A 84 6.97 5.98 17.07
C SER A 84 6.22 4.78 16.50
N VAL A 85 4.96 5.03 16.19
CA VAL A 85 4.11 4.12 15.40
C VAL A 85 3.98 4.67 14.00
N ILE A 86 4.05 3.79 13.00
CA ILE A 86 3.83 4.12 11.59
C ILE A 86 2.74 3.25 11.00
N PHE A 87 2.05 3.76 9.99
CA PHE A 87 1.18 2.95 9.15
C PHE A 87 1.28 3.40 7.70
N LYS A 88 1.00 2.46 6.79
CA LYS A 88 0.88 2.73 5.35
C LYS A 88 -0.22 1.86 4.77
N LEU A 89 -1.12 2.49 4.01
CA LEU A 89 -2.19 1.85 3.26
C LEU A 89 -2.12 2.39 1.84
N GLU A 90 -1.89 1.54 0.85
CA GLU A 90 -1.75 1.93 -0.55
C GLU A 90 -2.64 1.07 -1.45
N ALA A 91 -3.55 1.76 -2.13
CA ALA A 91 -4.47 1.21 -3.10
C ALA A 91 -3.97 1.54 -4.50
N GLY A 92 -3.89 0.54 -5.38
CA GLY A 92 -3.63 0.83 -6.78
C GLY A 92 -4.93 0.97 -7.57
N ILE A 93 -4.93 1.84 -8.56
CA ILE A 93 -6.14 2.25 -9.29
C ILE A 93 -5.92 2.01 -10.78
N ASN A 94 -6.89 1.40 -11.45
CA ASN A 94 -6.96 1.36 -12.90
C ASN A 94 -7.69 2.62 -13.39
N LEU A 95 -6.98 3.53 -14.04
CA LEU A 95 -7.55 4.82 -14.47
C LEU A 95 -8.54 4.70 -15.65
N ASN A 96 -8.56 3.56 -16.36
CA ASN A 96 -9.52 3.35 -17.45
C ASN A 96 -10.89 2.90 -16.93
N THR A 97 -10.92 2.13 -15.84
CA THR A 97 -12.14 1.53 -15.28
C THR A 97 -12.54 2.10 -13.92
N GLY A 98 -11.64 2.83 -13.25
CA GLY A 98 -11.80 3.30 -11.87
C GLY A 98 -11.69 2.21 -10.81
N GLU A 99 -11.44 0.97 -11.21
CA GLU A 99 -11.40 -0.17 -10.29
C GLU A 99 -10.05 -0.29 -9.57
N SER A 100 -10.04 -0.92 -8.38
CA SER A 100 -8.78 -1.32 -7.74
C SER A 100 -7.99 -2.24 -8.66
N ASN A 101 -6.71 -1.95 -8.86
CA ASN A 101 -5.79 -2.75 -9.66
C ASN A 101 -5.15 -3.90 -8.86
N SER A 102 -5.47 -4.01 -7.57
CA SER A 102 -4.94 -5.05 -6.69
C SER A 102 -5.86 -6.26 -6.68
N SER A 103 -5.87 -7.01 -7.78
CA SER A 103 -6.49 -8.33 -7.84
C SER A 103 -5.53 -9.38 -7.29
N SER A 104 -6.01 -10.19 -6.36
CA SER A 104 -5.40 -11.50 -6.10
C SER A 104 -6.14 -12.50 -6.97
N ASP A 105 -5.57 -12.85 -8.12
CA ASP A 105 -6.10 -13.91 -8.98
C ASP A 105 -5.81 -15.28 -8.32
N SER A 106 -6.65 -15.66 -7.35
CA SER A 106 -6.57 -16.98 -6.74
C SER A 106 -7.32 -17.97 -7.64
N LYS A 107 -6.57 -18.76 -8.41
CA LYS A 107 -7.09 -19.95 -9.10
C LYS A 107 -7.12 -21.13 -8.14
N ILE A 108 -8.23 -21.32 -7.46
CA ILE A 108 -8.50 -22.54 -6.68
C ILE A 108 -9.34 -23.46 -7.58
N TYR A 109 -8.83 -24.65 -7.91
CA TYR A 109 -9.48 -25.64 -8.80
C TYR A 109 -9.94 -25.09 -10.17
N GLY A 110 -9.13 -24.24 -10.81
CA GLY A 110 -9.46 -23.70 -12.15
C GLY A 110 -10.53 -22.62 -12.17
N LYS A 111 -11.13 -22.28 -11.01
CA LYS A 111 -12.05 -21.16 -10.87
C LYS A 111 -11.26 -19.91 -10.47
N LYS A 112 -11.21 -18.91 -11.37
CA LYS A 112 -10.71 -17.57 -11.03
C LYS A 112 -11.62 -16.98 -9.95
N THR A 113 -11.08 -16.78 -8.75
CA THR A 113 -11.74 -15.99 -7.71
C THR A 113 -11.05 -14.64 -7.67
N GLU A 114 -11.68 -13.64 -8.28
CA GLU A 114 -11.19 -12.26 -8.26
C GLU A 114 -11.54 -11.63 -6.91
N SER A 115 -10.65 -11.75 -5.93
CA SER A 115 -10.72 -10.94 -4.71
C SER A 115 -9.98 -9.64 -4.95
N LYS A 116 -10.72 -8.54 -5.13
CA LYS A 116 -10.15 -7.19 -5.21
C LYS A 116 -9.83 -6.71 -3.79
N SER A 117 -8.54 -6.58 -3.47
CA SER A 117 -8.12 -5.92 -2.24
C SER A 117 -8.09 -4.41 -2.47
N LEU A 118 -8.63 -3.63 -1.53
CA LEU A 118 -8.55 -2.16 -1.64
C LEU A 118 -7.10 -1.70 -1.45
N PHE A 119 -6.41 -2.18 -0.42
CA PHE A 119 -5.01 -1.85 -0.12
C PHE A 119 -4.07 -3.02 -0.45
N GLY A 120 -4.07 -3.45 -1.71
CA GLY A 120 -3.28 -4.60 -2.14
C GLY A 120 -1.88 -4.27 -2.64
N ARG A 121 -1.43 -3.01 -2.54
CA ARG A 121 -0.01 -2.67 -2.76
C ARG A 121 0.75 -2.78 -1.45
N GLU A 122 0.41 -1.93 -0.48
CA GLU A 122 0.95 -1.98 0.87
C GLU A 122 -0.18 -1.77 1.89
N ALA A 123 -0.14 -2.53 2.97
CA ALA A 123 -1.06 -2.42 4.10
C ALA A 123 -0.38 -2.94 5.35
N TYR A 124 0.31 -2.07 6.08
CA TYR A 124 1.06 -2.45 7.27
C TYR A 124 1.01 -1.40 8.37
N VAL A 125 1.28 -1.86 9.59
CA VAL A 125 1.57 -1.05 10.77
C VAL A 125 2.97 -1.39 11.24
N GLY A 126 3.64 -0.44 11.90
CA GLY A 126 4.93 -0.68 12.52
C GLY A 126 5.08 0.07 13.83
N LEU A 127 5.90 -0.49 14.70
CA LEU A 127 6.37 0.15 15.91
C LEU A 127 7.89 0.16 15.85
N GLY A 128 8.49 1.30 16.15
CA GLY A 128 9.93 1.43 16.08
C GLY A 128 10.48 2.48 17.01
N HIS A 129 11.80 2.54 16.99
CA HIS A 129 12.58 3.54 17.71
C HIS A 129 13.69 4.05 16.78
N GLN A 130 13.98 5.35 16.84
CA GLN A 130 14.93 6.00 15.92
C GLN A 130 16.31 5.33 15.88
N SER A 131 16.78 4.76 16.99
CA SER A 131 18.08 4.07 17.06
C SER A 131 18.05 2.56 16.77
N LEU A 132 16.87 1.92 16.80
CA LEU A 132 16.73 0.46 16.67
C LEU A 132 16.07 0.06 15.34
N GLY A 133 15.45 1.00 14.64
CA GLY A 133 14.64 0.73 13.46
C GLY A 133 13.18 0.39 13.80
N TYR A 134 12.46 -0.15 12.82
CA TYR A 134 11.03 -0.45 12.91
C TYR A 134 10.77 -1.94 12.71
N LEU A 135 9.90 -2.49 13.56
CA LEU A 135 9.26 -3.77 13.32
C LEU A 135 7.90 -3.51 12.67
N THR A 136 7.74 -3.93 11.43
CA THR A 136 6.48 -3.79 10.68
C THR A 136 5.79 -5.13 10.50
N MET A 137 4.46 -5.10 10.46
CA MET A 137 3.61 -6.26 10.22
C MET A 137 2.47 -5.89 9.28
N GLY A 138 2.23 -6.77 8.31
CA GLY A 138 1.18 -6.61 7.31
C GLY A 138 1.68 -6.94 5.91
N ARG A 139 0.95 -6.46 4.90
CA ARG A 139 1.33 -6.56 3.50
C ARG A 139 2.34 -5.46 3.17
N GLN A 140 3.54 -5.84 2.78
CA GLN A 140 4.61 -4.93 2.44
C GLN A 140 5.53 -5.57 1.40
N HIS A 141 6.43 -4.77 0.83
CA HIS A 141 7.43 -5.28 -0.10
C HIS A 141 8.35 -6.29 0.57
N THR A 142 8.88 -7.22 -0.24
CA THR A 142 9.90 -8.16 0.22
C THR A 142 11.24 -7.46 0.26
N VAL A 143 12.14 -7.94 1.12
CA VAL A 143 13.52 -7.41 1.21
C VAL A 143 14.22 -7.45 -0.15
N SER A 144 13.97 -8.49 -0.95
CA SER A 144 14.52 -8.61 -2.30
C SER A 144 14.02 -7.51 -3.23
N TYR A 145 12.74 -7.14 -3.14
CA TYR A 145 12.20 -6.02 -3.90
C TYR A 145 12.89 -4.72 -3.48
N ASP A 146 12.97 -4.44 -2.17
CA ASP A 146 13.58 -3.20 -1.65
C ASP A 146 15.05 -3.05 -2.05
N ALA A 147 15.79 -4.16 -2.18
CA ALA A 147 17.19 -4.14 -2.59
C ALA A 147 17.41 -3.83 -4.07
N ILE A 148 16.47 -4.22 -4.95
CA ILE A 148 16.60 -4.04 -6.40
C ILE A 148 15.88 -2.81 -6.93
N LYS A 149 14.90 -2.29 -6.18
CA LYS A 149 13.98 -1.24 -6.64
C LYS A 149 14.70 0.04 -7.08
N ASP A 150 15.87 0.33 -6.49
CA ASP A 150 16.67 1.53 -6.78
C ASP A 150 17.43 1.43 -8.11
N PHE A 151 17.50 0.24 -8.72
CA PHE A 151 18.07 0.02 -10.06
C PHE A 151 17.02 0.07 -11.17
N ASP A 152 15.75 0.22 -10.83
CA ASP A 152 14.67 0.43 -11.79
C ASP A 152 14.57 1.93 -12.10
N PRO A 153 14.84 2.38 -13.34
CA PRO A 153 14.78 3.80 -13.70
C PRO A 153 13.34 4.37 -13.70
N SER A 154 12.33 3.52 -13.50
CA SER A 154 10.92 3.91 -13.41
C SER A 154 10.42 4.11 -11.97
N ASN A 155 11.28 3.97 -10.96
CA ASN A 155 10.95 4.11 -9.54
C ASN A 155 11.32 5.46 -8.92
#